data_AF-A0A518KC98-F1
#
_entry.id   AF-A0A518KC98-F1
#
_cell.length_a   1.000
_cell.length_b   1.000
_cell.length_c   1.000
_cell.angle_alpha   90.00
_cell.angle_beta   90.00
_cell.angle_gamma   90.00
#
_symmetry.space_group_name_H-M   'P 1'
#
loop_
_entity.id
_entity.type
_entity.pdbx_description
1 polymer ?
#
loop_
_entity_poly.entity_id
_entity_poly.type
_entity_poly.pdbx_seq_one_letter_code
_entity_poly.pdbx_strand_id
1 'polypeptide(L)'
;MYLIDEDRARHAAALADSGPIDGASATYCPEDDKLRLYVGYVSRPVYDALRAHGWTATPKQDCDFAAVWTVYREDMALALLPEGLDIEDEDTPPEERAADRAERFGGYRDKRLGEAIGHADAFDEGPQAIGCQSAARAERIARRHDRTRGRAVTQWSKAEYWTRRTAGVIGHALYKSSAHVRRGRIAKLESDLRKIEAGIEEAQTRIDAWRKVAGWALVEGTAEQAHRWAVKLANIGYGSRDYTHPRTGETGPLWRLLDSELTPDPLTAAEAAALWLENRADPAAGGYGRHRDHLRNRIAYERQMLAAQGGSAKEVEIEPGGYIHAGRSWYQGRAIHHDADGRIRVEKVNKGRDGLVSSVGVLCVDRWGNGDAKQFVSVMKVERLGEDAYRPPTDEERARFAAEKKRKPKAPPLINPTDEDAQRLQDLANAAAALAKYPGKPAEVKRMTQAEYSRFSGEDRPYNVWSVTTAAPLSWRNWTKNGAQVLARVRAAQGAICTSNAPAVIVLTDKPQKPLPAAVFERAAQPPTVKQSLTAQEVA
;
A
#
# COMPACT_ATOMS: atom_id res chain seq x y z
N MET A 1 2.82 -7.84 -18.58
CA MET A 1 4.18 -7.60 -18.04
C MET A 1 5.17 -8.71 -18.49
N TYR A 2 5.05 -9.21 -19.73
CA TYR A 2 5.85 -10.33 -20.27
C TYR A 2 6.34 -10.11 -21.72
N LEU A 3 5.99 -8.97 -22.35
CA LEU A 3 6.50 -8.58 -23.67
C LEU A 3 7.91 -7.95 -23.60
N ILE A 4 8.62 -8.10 -22.46
CA ILE A 4 9.95 -7.54 -22.24
C ILE A 4 11.01 -8.66 -22.15
N ASP A 5 10.64 -9.95 -22.22
CA ASP A 5 11.58 -11.04 -21.98
C ASP A 5 12.38 -11.46 -23.24
N GLU A 6 11.86 -11.29 -24.46
CA GLU A 6 12.58 -11.71 -25.69
C GLU A 6 13.79 -10.81 -26.04
N ASP A 7 13.64 -9.48 -25.91
CA ASP A 7 14.77 -8.55 -26.08
C ASP A 7 15.79 -8.68 -24.93
N ARG A 8 15.33 -9.08 -23.73
CA ARG A 8 16.21 -9.36 -22.59
C ARG A 8 17.03 -10.64 -22.78
N ALA A 9 16.44 -11.68 -23.36
CA ALA A 9 17.13 -12.94 -23.67
C ALA A 9 18.23 -12.74 -24.72
N ARG A 10 17.98 -11.93 -25.76
CA ARG A 10 18.99 -11.60 -26.79
C ARG A 10 20.20 -10.86 -26.23
N HIS A 11 20.02 -9.94 -25.30
CA HIS A 11 21.13 -9.22 -24.67
C HIS A 11 21.85 -10.04 -23.59
N ALA A 12 21.16 -10.95 -22.90
CA ALA A 12 21.81 -11.91 -22.00
C ALA A 12 22.74 -12.87 -22.79
N ALA A 13 22.32 -13.29 -23.99
CA ALA A 13 23.17 -14.07 -24.89
C ALA A 13 24.43 -13.31 -25.34
N ALA A 14 24.33 -12.00 -25.56
CA ALA A 14 25.48 -11.16 -25.92
C ALA A 14 26.53 -11.03 -24.80
N LEU A 15 26.12 -11.18 -23.52
CA LEU A 15 27.03 -11.22 -22.37
C LEU A 15 27.57 -12.63 -22.10
N ALA A 16 26.80 -13.67 -22.42
CA ALA A 16 27.29 -15.04 -22.36
C ALA A 16 28.42 -15.29 -23.37
N ASP A 17 28.37 -14.64 -24.54
CA ASP A 17 29.39 -14.77 -25.60
C ASP A 17 30.68 -13.98 -25.31
N SER A 18 30.65 -12.99 -24.39
CA SER A 18 31.85 -12.24 -24.01
C SER A 18 32.78 -12.98 -23.04
N GLY A 19 32.28 -14.02 -22.36
CA GLY A 19 33.04 -14.76 -21.34
C GLY A 19 33.38 -13.93 -20.08
N PRO A 20 33.96 -14.58 -19.06
CA PRO A 20 34.42 -13.92 -17.85
C PRO A 20 35.57 -12.95 -18.16
N ILE A 21 35.64 -11.85 -17.41
CA ILE A 21 36.70 -10.85 -17.53
C ILE A 21 37.73 -11.09 -16.43
N ASP A 22 38.99 -11.30 -16.82
CA ASP A 22 40.09 -11.47 -15.87
C ASP A 22 40.24 -10.24 -14.96
N GLY A 23 40.28 -10.49 -13.65
CA GLY A 23 40.39 -9.43 -12.63
C GLY A 23 39.10 -8.67 -12.35
N ALA A 24 37.96 -9.10 -12.93
CA ALA A 24 36.69 -8.49 -12.60
C ALA A 24 36.20 -8.87 -11.19
N SER A 25 35.61 -7.89 -10.49
CA SER A 25 34.90 -8.11 -9.23
C SER A 25 33.57 -7.37 -9.20
N ALA A 26 32.67 -7.77 -8.30
CA ALA A 26 31.37 -7.14 -8.13
C ALA A 26 31.00 -7.06 -6.65
N THR A 27 30.38 -5.96 -6.25
CA THR A 27 29.89 -5.76 -4.89
C THR A 27 28.41 -5.38 -4.85
N TYR A 28 27.74 -5.69 -3.75
CA TYR A 28 26.36 -5.30 -3.49
C TYR A 28 26.23 -4.47 -2.21
N CYS A 29 25.46 -3.39 -2.26
CA CYS A 29 25.15 -2.58 -1.06
C CYS A 29 23.65 -2.61 -0.73
N PRO A 30 23.25 -3.17 0.44
CA PRO A 30 21.85 -3.22 0.88
C PRO A 30 21.17 -1.84 1.04
N GLU A 31 21.94 -0.83 1.46
CA GLU A 31 21.42 0.52 1.80
C GLU A 31 20.93 1.31 0.57
N ASP A 32 21.64 1.18 -0.56
CA ASP A 32 21.27 1.84 -1.81
C ASP A 32 20.74 0.88 -2.88
N ASP A 33 20.70 -0.42 -2.58
CA ASP A 33 20.21 -1.50 -3.43
C ASP A 33 20.98 -1.62 -4.73
N LYS A 34 22.29 -1.34 -4.73
CA LYS A 34 23.09 -1.31 -5.96
C LYS A 34 24.12 -2.41 -6.02
N LEU A 35 24.19 -3.00 -7.20
CA LEU A 35 25.33 -3.74 -7.71
C LEU A 35 26.35 -2.76 -8.29
N ARG A 36 27.63 -3.02 -8.04
CA ARG A 36 28.77 -2.31 -8.62
C ARG A 36 29.66 -3.32 -9.30
N LEU A 37 30.17 -2.97 -10.48
CA LEU A 37 31.10 -3.77 -11.25
C LEU A 37 32.44 -3.05 -11.35
N TYR A 38 33.50 -3.82 -11.14
CA TYR A 38 34.88 -3.45 -11.32
C TYR A 38 35.41 -4.36 -12.43
N VAL A 39 35.35 -3.90 -13.67
CA VAL A 39 35.63 -4.69 -14.89
C VAL A 39 36.65 -4.01 -15.81
N GLY A 40 37.04 -2.77 -15.48
CA GLY A 40 37.89 -1.94 -16.33
C GLY A 40 37.28 -1.65 -17.70
N TYR A 41 38.13 -1.65 -18.72
CA TYR A 41 37.72 -1.41 -20.10
C TYR A 41 37.04 -2.64 -20.69
N VAL A 42 35.76 -2.50 -21.04
CA VAL A 42 34.98 -3.53 -21.71
C VAL A 42 34.85 -3.26 -23.22
N SER A 43 34.59 -4.33 -23.99
CA SER A 43 34.30 -4.20 -25.42
C SER A 43 33.02 -3.41 -25.66
N ARG A 44 32.88 -2.82 -26.86
CA ARG A 44 31.69 -2.03 -27.22
C ARG A 44 30.38 -2.84 -27.11
N PRO A 45 30.30 -4.11 -27.57
CA PRO A 45 29.11 -4.93 -27.37
C PRO A 45 28.73 -5.13 -25.89
N VAL A 46 29.70 -5.40 -25.02
CA VAL A 46 29.46 -5.57 -23.58
C VAL A 46 28.99 -4.26 -22.95
N TYR A 47 29.62 -3.13 -23.30
CA TYR A 47 29.18 -1.81 -22.86
C TYR A 47 27.73 -1.53 -23.25
N ASP A 48 27.37 -1.74 -24.52
CA ASP A 48 26.02 -1.46 -25.03
C ASP A 48 24.98 -2.40 -24.38
N ALA A 49 25.32 -3.67 -24.13
CA ALA A 49 24.48 -4.62 -23.39
C ALA A 49 24.25 -4.17 -21.94
N LEU A 50 25.31 -3.78 -21.22
CA LEU A 50 25.20 -3.23 -19.87
C LEU A 50 24.29 -1.99 -19.84
N ARG A 51 24.48 -1.05 -20.77
CA ARG A 51 23.66 0.16 -20.87
C ARG A 51 22.19 -0.15 -21.19
N ALA A 52 21.92 -1.10 -22.08
CA ALA A 52 20.56 -1.52 -22.42
C ALA A 52 19.80 -2.09 -21.21
N HIS A 53 20.51 -2.73 -20.27
CA HIS A 53 19.94 -3.28 -19.04
C HIS A 53 19.94 -2.29 -17.85
N GLY A 54 20.31 -1.03 -18.11
CA GLY A 54 20.22 0.06 -17.14
C GLY A 54 21.42 0.18 -16.19
N TRP A 55 22.56 -0.41 -16.54
CA TRP A 55 23.83 -0.10 -15.87
C TRP A 55 24.29 1.30 -16.21
N THR A 56 24.78 2.03 -15.21
CA THR A 56 25.32 3.39 -15.38
C THR A 56 26.83 3.33 -15.29
N ALA A 57 27.51 3.79 -16.35
CA ALA A 57 28.96 3.92 -16.35
C ALA A 57 29.39 5.02 -15.36
N THR A 58 30.36 4.71 -14.52
CA THR A 58 30.81 5.56 -13.42
C THR A 58 32.30 5.86 -13.49
N PRO A 59 32.85 6.36 -14.63
CA PRO A 59 34.29 6.53 -14.87
C PRO A 59 34.98 7.58 -13.96
N LYS A 60 34.22 8.26 -13.11
CA LYS A 60 34.72 9.18 -12.08
C LYS A 60 34.41 8.66 -10.68
N GLN A 61 34.03 7.40 -10.52
CA GLN A 61 33.85 6.72 -9.24
C GLN A 61 34.75 5.49 -9.27
N ASP A 62 35.00 4.89 -8.11
CA ASP A 62 35.96 3.79 -8.00
C ASP A 62 35.43 2.46 -8.59
N CYS A 63 34.15 2.42 -8.98
CA CYS A 63 33.55 1.35 -9.78
C CYS A 63 33.33 1.77 -11.24
N ASP A 64 33.36 0.82 -12.17
CA ASP A 64 33.18 1.06 -13.61
C ASP A 64 31.71 1.20 -14.00
N PHE A 65 30.85 0.37 -13.40
CA PHE A 65 29.40 0.42 -13.60
C PHE A 65 28.64 0.23 -12.30
N ALA A 66 27.47 0.87 -12.19
CA ALA A 66 26.54 0.65 -11.11
C ALA A 66 25.09 0.52 -11.59
N ALA A 67 24.32 -0.37 -10.97
CA ALA A 67 22.89 -0.54 -11.25
C ALA A 67 22.12 -0.94 -9.99
N VAL A 68 20.83 -0.60 -9.93
CA VAL A 68 19.94 -1.13 -8.88
C VAL A 68 19.77 -2.64 -9.10
N TRP A 69 19.82 -3.43 -8.02
CA TRP A 69 19.70 -4.88 -8.08
C TRP A 69 18.39 -5.31 -8.76
N THR A 70 18.53 -6.27 -9.66
CA THR A 70 17.45 -7.10 -10.17
C THR A 70 18.04 -8.48 -10.42
N VAL A 71 17.21 -9.53 -10.41
CA VAL A 71 17.62 -10.90 -10.77
C VAL A 71 18.46 -10.92 -12.05
N TYR A 72 18.01 -10.22 -13.08
CA TYR A 72 18.71 -10.14 -14.36
C TYR A 72 20.06 -9.43 -14.28
N ARG A 73 20.17 -8.35 -13.49
CA ARG A 73 21.45 -7.63 -13.36
C ARG A 73 22.43 -8.39 -12.49
N GLU A 74 21.94 -9.15 -11.53
CA GLU A 74 22.74 -10.11 -10.77
C GLU A 74 23.30 -11.18 -11.70
N ASP A 75 22.47 -11.79 -12.56
CA ASP A 75 22.93 -12.76 -13.56
C ASP A 75 23.96 -12.18 -14.53
N MET A 76 23.76 -10.93 -14.98
CA MET A 76 24.75 -10.24 -15.83
C MET A 76 26.06 -9.94 -15.09
N ALA A 77 26.00 -9.59 -13.81
CA ALA A 77 27.19 -9.35 -13.01
C ALA A 77 27.99 -10.64 -12.86
N LEU A 78 27.33 -11.72 -12.45
CA LEU A 78 27.94 -13.05 -12.30
C LEU A 78 28.54 -13.57 -13.61
N ALA A 79 27.88 -13.34 -14.75
CA ALA A 79 28.40 -13.77 -16.05
C ALA A 79 29.73 -13.10 -16.45
N LEU A 80 30.01 -11.90 -15.92
CA LEU A 80 31.26 -11.18 -16.17
C LEU A 80 32.37 -11.54 -15.17
N LEU A 81 32.04 -12.19 -14.05
CA LEU A 81 33.02 -12.58 -13.05
C LEU A 81 33.76 -13.85 -13.46
N PRO A 82 35.05 -13.98 -13.10
CA PRO A 82 35.78 -15.24 -13.16
C PRO A 82 35.04 -16.39 -12.46
N GLU A 83 35.24 -17.61 -12.96
CA GLU A 83 34.63 -18.81 -12.38
C GLU A 83 35.03 -18.97 -10.91
N GLY A 84 34.05 -19.24 -10.04
CA GLY A 84 34.25 -19.41 -8.60
C GLY A 84 34.28 -18.12 -7.78
N LEU A 85 34.18 -16.94 -8.43
CA LEU A 85 33.91 -15.68 -7.74
C LEU A 85 32.41 -15.40 -7.67
N ASP A 86 32.00 -14.69 -6.63
CA ASP A 86 30.63 -14.28 -6.39
C ASP A 86 30.58 -12.76 -6.13
N ILE A 87 29.38 -12.20 -6.02
CA ILE A 87 29.16 -10.81 -5.65
C ILE A 87 29.42 -10.66 -4.15
N GLU A 88 30.41 -9.85 -3.81
CA GLU A 88 30.82 -9.60 -2.43
C GLU A 88 29.99 -8.48 -1.77
N ASP A 89 30.13 -8.31 -0.45
CA ASP A 89 29.53 -7.16 0.24
C ASP A 89 30.28 -5.88 -0.15
N GLU A 90 29.56 -4.77 -0.22
CA GLU A 90 30.19 -3.47 -0.41
C GLU A 90 30.74 -2.98 0.93
N ASP A 91 32.04 -3.17 1.11
CA ASP A 91 32.77 -2.78 2.32
C ASP A 91 32.72 -1.27 2.60
N THR A 92 32.46 -0.43 1.58
CA THR A 92 32.39 1.02 1.77
C THR A 92 30.96 1.49 2.03
N PRO A 93 30.62 1.92 3.26
CA PRO A 93 29.27 2.39 3.57
C PRO A 93 28.93 3.65 2.74
N PRO A 94 27.64 3.89 2.43
CA PRO A 94 27.24 5.08 1.68
C PRO A 94 27.68 6.41 2.29
N GLU A 95 27.84 6.46 3.61
CA GLU A 95 28.30 7.66 4.34
C GLU A 95 29.77 7.96 4.04
N GLU A 96 30.63 6.95 4.01
CA GLU A 96 32.04 7.08 3.65
C GLU A 96 32.20 7.43 2.17
N ARG A 97 31.47 6.76 1.26
CA ARG A 97 31.45 7.14 -0.16
C ARG A 97 30.94 8.58 -0.39
N ALA A 98 30.03 9.05 0.46
CA ALA A 98 29.58 10.44 0.43
C ALA A 98 30.66 11.40 0.95
N ALA A 99 31.44 10.99 1.95
CA ALA A 99 32.60 11.71 2.45
C ALA A 99 33.71 11.81 1.39
N ASP A 100 34.09 10.73 0.72
CA ASP A 100 35.10 10.74 -0.35
C ASP A 100 34.67 11.61 -1.52
N ARG A 101 33.37 11.56 -1.84
CA ARG A 101 32.79 12.45 -2.86
C ARG A 101 32.82 13.91 -2.41
N ALA A 102 32.54 14.19 -1.14
CA ALA A 102 32.60 15.52 -0.56
C ALA A 102 34.04 16.07 -0.56
N GLU A 103 35.03 15.23 -0.25
CA GLU A 103 36.46 15.56 -0.28
C GLU A 103 36.90 15.95 -1.70
N ARG A 104 36.54 15.15 -2.71
CA ARG A 104 36.84 15.48 -4.11
C ARG A 104 36.20 16.80 -4.55
N PHE A 105 34.99 17.10 -4.08
CA PHE A 105 34.38 18.41 -4.32
C PHE A 105 35.09 19.54 -3.58
N GLY A 106 35.66 19.27 -2.40
CA GLY A 106 36.58 20.17 -1.70
C GLY A 106 37.79 20.53 -2.58
N GLY A 107 38.45 19.54 -3.18
CA GLY A 107 39.54 19.80 -4.13
C GLY A 107 39.12 20.66 -5.34
N TYR A 108 37.92 20.45 -5.88
CA TYR A 108 37.39 21.32 -6.95
C TYR A 108 37.10 22.74 -6.47
N ARG A 109 36.55 22.90 -5.27
CA ARG A 109 36.33 24.20 -4.62
C ARG A 109 37.66 24.92 -4.46
N ASP A 110 38.66 24.28 -3.89
CA ASP A 110 39.95 24.89 -3.57
C ASP A 110 40.69 25.33 -4.83
N LYS A 111 40.64 24.51 -5.90
CA LYS A 111 41.13 24.91 -7.22
C LYS A 111 40.44 26.17 -7.74
N ARG A 112 39.11 26.23 -7.67
CA ARG A 112 38.34 27.39 -8.18
C ARG A 112 38.55 28.63 -7.32
N LEU A 113 38.73 28.44 -6.02
CA LEU A 113 39.04 29.50 -5.07
C LEU A 113 40.42 30.09 -5.36
N GLY A 114 41.43 29.25 -5.57
CA GLY A 114 42.77 29.70 -5.96
C GLY A 114 42.77 30.45 -7.29
N GLU A 115 42.06 29.96 -8.32
CA GLU A 115 41.87 30.67 -9.59
C GLU A 115 41.15 32.03 -9.39
N ALA A 116 40.16 32.11 -8.49
CA ALA A 116 39.45 33.34 -8.19
C ALA A 116 40.33 34.38 -7.50
N ILE A 117 41.08 33.96 -6.47
CA ILE A 117 42.03 34.80 -5.73
C ILE A 117 43.10 35.32 -6.69
N GLY A 118 43.73 34.45 -7.48
CA GLY A 118 44.75 34.90 -8.44
C GLY A 118 44.23 35.87 -9.50
N HIS A 119 42.96 35.77 -9.90
CA HIS A 119 42.33 36.79 -10.75
C HIS A 119 41.97 38.08 -10.00
N ALA A 120 41.62 38.00 -8.72
CA ALA A 120 41.36 39.18 -7.89
C ALA A 120 42.66 39.96 -7.65
N ASP A 121 43.73 39.27 -7.27
CA ASP A 121 45.07 39.86 -7.06
C ASP A 121 45.56 40.54 -8.36
N ALA A 122 45.46 39.86 -9.50
CA ALA A 122 45.82 40.42 -10.81
C ALA A 122 44.91 41.58 -11.26
N PHE A 123 43.70 41.70 -10.71
CA PHE A 123 42.86 42.86 -10.91
C PHE A 123 43.29 44.00 -9.97
N ASP A 124 43.59 43.73 -8.71
CA ASP A 124 44.00 44.74 -7.73
C ASP A 124 45.38 45.34 -8.07
N GLU A 125 46.30 44.56 -8.64
CA GLU A 125 47.59 45.04 -9.19
C GLU A 125 47.42 46.11 -10.28
N GLY A 126 46.26 46.15 -10.93
CA GLY A 126 45.93 47.15 -11.94
C GLY A 126 46.71 46.99 -13.26
N PRO A 127 46.29 47.71 -14.31
CA PRO A 127 47.06 47.76 -15.55
C PRO A 127 48.33 48.60 -15.38
N GLN A 128 49.46 48.17 -15.98
CA GLN A 128 50.65 49.02 -16.05
C GLN A 128 50.35 50.33 -16.81
N ALA A 129 50.66 51.47 -16.19
CA ALA A 129 50.47 52.79 -16.79
C ALA A 129 51.40 53.05 -18.00
N ILE A 130 52.52 52.34 -18.06
CA ILE A 130 53.51 52.44 -19.14
C ILE A 130 52.98 51.71 -20.37
N GLY A 131 52.85 52.42 -21.50
CA GLY A 131 52.44 51.84 -22.79
C GLY A 131 51.05 52.19 -23.30
N CYS A 132 50.41 53.25 -22.78
CA CYS A 132 49.13 53.77 -23.26
C CYS A 132 49.31 54.97 -24.20
N GLN A 133 50.06 54.83 -25.30
CA GLN A 133 50.34 55.95 -26.21
C GLN A 133 49.15 56.35 -27.11
N SER A 134 48.01 55.65 -27.02
CA SER A 134 46.77 56.01 -27.72
C SER A 134 45.52 55.64 -26.91
N ALA A 135 44.44 56.40 -27.09
CA ALA A 135 43.16 56.15 -26.42
C ALA A 135 42.63 54.73 -26.68
N ALA A 136 42.69 54.27 -27.94
CA ALA A 136 42.29 52.91 -28.31
C ALA A 136 43.11 51.82 -27.58
N ARG A 137 44.39 52.08 -27.27
CA ARG A 137 45.23 51.14 -26.51
C ARG A 137 44.86 51.13 -25.03
N ALA A 138 44.62 52.31 -24.44
CA ALA A 138 44.14 52.43 -23.06
C ALA A 138 42.79 51.71 -22.87
N GLU A 139 41.84 51.90 -23.78
CA GLU A 139 40.55 51.20 -23.76
C GLU A 139 40.70 49.67 -23.82
N ARG A 140 41.59 49.16 -24.68
CA ARG A 140 41.83 47.70 -24.77
C ARG A 140 42.42 47.13 -23.47
N ILE A 141 43.28 47.89 -22.81
CA ILE A 141 43.89 47.51 -21.53
C ILE A 141 42.82 47.52 -20.43
N ALA A 142 42.00 48.57 -20.33
CA ALA A 142 40.87 48.64 -19.41
C ALA A 142 39.88 47.47 -19.62
N ARG A 143 39.48 47.19 -20.87
CA ARG A 143 38.62 46.02 -21.19
C ARG A 143 39.26 44.68 -20.80
N ARG A 144 40.59 44.56 -20.83
CA ARG A 144 41.28 43.33 -20.38
C ARG A 144 41.24 43.21 -18.87
N HIS A 145 41.49 44.31 -18.16
CA HIS A 145 41.40 44.40 -16.70
C HIS A 145 39.98 44.09 -16.19
N ASP A 146 38.94 44.65 -16.80
CA ASP A 146 37.53 44.32 -16.49
C ASP A 146 37.20 42.84 -16.71
N ARG A 147 37.76 42.22 -17.77
CA ARG A 147 37.60 40.77 -17.99
C ARG A 147 38.26 39.94 -16.90
N THR A 148 39.38 40.39 -16.33
CA THR A 148 40.04 39.73 -15.20
C THR A 148 39.13 39.73 -13.97
N ARG A 149 38.50 40.87 -13.64
CA ARG A 149 37.43 40.93 -12.62
C ARG A 149 36.30 39.95 -12.90
N GLY A 150 35.79 39.94 -14.14
CA GLY A 150 34.71 39.01 -14.53
C GLY A 150 35.10 37.54 -14.36
N ARG A 151 36.37 37.18 -14.63
CA ARG A 151 36.91 35.84 -14.38
C ARG A 151 36.98 35.53 -12.88
N ALA A 152 37.46 36.46 -12.06
CA ALA A 152 37.52 36.31 -10.59
C ALA A 152 36.12 35.97 -10.03
N VAL A 153 35.12 36.79 -10.35
CA VAL A 153 33.73 36.58 -9.93
C VAL A 153 33.18 35.23 -10.42
N THR A 154 33.44 34.87 -11.68
CA THR A 154 32.97 33.59 -12.24
C THR A 154 33.57 32.39 -11.51
N GLN A 155 34.87 32.43 -11.18
CA GLN A 155 35.52 31.34 -10.46
C GLN A 155 35.06 31.27 -8.99
N TRP A 156 34.83 32.42 -8.37
CA TRP A 156 34.23 32.49 -7.03
C TRP A 156 32.84 31.84 -6.99
N SER A 157 31.95 32.17 -7.93
CA SER A 157 30.62 31.54 -8.03
C SER A 157 30.70 30.03 -8.24
N LYS A 158 31.72 29.54 -8.98
CA LYS A 158 31.97 28.10 -9.13
C LYS A 158 32.44 27.45 -7.82
N ALA A 159 33.27 28.14 -7.04
CA ALA A 159 33.66 27.66 -5.71
C ALA A 159 32.45 27.54 -4.77
N GLU A 160 31.59 28.56 -4.72
CA GLU A 160 30.34 28.52 -3.94
C GLU A 160 29.39 27.40 -4.38
N TYR A 161 29.29 27.16 -5.70
CA TYR A 161 28.54 26.03 -6.24
C TYR A 161 29.03 24.70 -5.67
N TRP A 162 30.35 24.47 -5.65
CA TRP A 162 30.92 23.24 -5.09
C TRP A 162 30.69 23.15 -3.58
N THR A 163 30.81 24.25 -2.83
CA THR A 163 30.47 24.29 -1.39
C THR A 163 29.04 23.84 -1.13
N ARG A 164 28.06 24.39 -1.86
CA ARG A 164 26.65 24.01 -1.74
C ARG A 164 26.42 22.53 -2.11
N ARG A 165 27.12 22.06 -3.14
CA ARG A 165 27.01 20.68 -3.61
C ARG A 165 27.60 19.69 -2.61
N THR A 166 28.70 20.04 -1.94
CA THR A 166 29.30 19.25 -0.85
C THR A 166 28.33 19.11 0.32
N ALA A 167 27.76 20.23 0.79
CA ALA A 167 26.74 20.20 1.85
C ALA A 167 25.53 19.34 1.47
N GLY A 168 25.10 19.41 0.19
CA GLY A 168 24.01 18.59 -0.34
C GLY A 168 24.31 17.09 -0.35
N VAL A 169 25.54 16.68 -0.68
CA VAL A 169 25.95 15.26 -0.65
C VAL A 169 25.92 14.70 0.77
N ILE A 170 26.51 15.43 1.73
CA ILE A 170 26.55 15.02 3.13
C ILE A 170 25.13 14.95 3.70
N GLY A 171 24.32 16.00 3.51
CA GLY A 171 22.94 16.03 4.01
C GLY A 171 22.06 14.94 3.40
N HIS A 172 22.28 14.59 2.13
CA HIS A 172 21.55 13.50 1.49
C HIS A 172 21.92 12.13 2.09
N ALA A 173 23.20 11.89 2.37
CA ALA A 173 23.66 10.65 3.00
C ALA A 173 23.06 10.47 4.40
N LEU A 174 23.18 11.51 5.25
CA LEU A 174 22.59 11.51 6.60
C LEU A 174 21.06 11.33 6.58
N TYR A 175 20.38 11.99 5.63
CA TYR A 175 18.94 11.79 5.46
C TYR A 175 18.60 10.34 5.09
N LYS A 176 19.37 9.74 4.19
CA LYS A 176 19.16 8.36 3.72
C LYS A 176 19.40 7.30 4.80
N SER A 177 20.30 7.57 5.75
CA SER A 177 20.61 6.68 6.88
C SER A 177 19.75 6.95 8.12
N SER A 178 18.91 8.00 8.10
CA SER A 178 18.01 8.33 9.22
C SER A 178 16.94 7.25 9.49
N ALA A 179 16.63 7.03 10.76
CA ALA A 179 15.65 6.03 11.21
C ALA A 179 14.27 6.21 10.56
N HIS A 180 13.82 7.46 10.36
CA HIS A 180 12.55 7.74 9.68
C HIS A 180 12.52 7.22 8.24
N VAL A 181 13.62 7.41 7.49
CA VAL A 181 13.74 6.94 6.12
C VAL A 181 13.87 5.43 6.07
N ARG A 182 14.63 4.81 6.99
CA ARG A 182 14.73 3.34 7.11
C ARG A 182 13.37 2.69 7.38
N ARG A 183 12.58 3.20 8.34
CA ARG A 183 11.20 2.74 8.59
C ARG A 183 10.32 2.82 7.33
N GLY A 184 10.43 3.92 6.59
CA GLY A 184 9.72 4.09 5.31
C GLY A 184 10.14 3.07 4.25
N ARG A 185 11.44 2.75 4.19
CA ARG A 185 12.00 1.73 3.29
C ARG A 185 11.53 0.33 3.67
N ILE A 186 11.56 -0.04 4.95
CA ILE A 186 11.03 -1.31 5.46
C ILE A 186 9.55 -1.46 5.07
N ALA A 187 8.72 -0.45 5.31
CA ALA A 187 7.29 -0.51 4.96
C ALA A 187 7.06 -0.73 3.45
N LYS A 188 7.92 -0.13 2.61
CA LYS A 188 7.89 -0.31 1.15
C LYS A 188 8.35 -1.72 0.75
N LEU A 189 9.46 -2.21 1.31
CA LEU A 189 10.00 -3.54 1.07
C LEU A 189 9.01 -4.64 1.50
N GLU A 190 8.40 -4.52 2.67
CA GLU A 190 7.35 -5.45 3.13
C GLU A 190 6.14 -5.46 2.18
N SER A 191 5.77 -4.30 1.63
CA SER A 191 4.69 -4.21 0.65
C SER A 191 5.03 -4.88 -0.67
N ASP A 192 6.26 -4.74 -1.14
CA ASP A 192 6.71 -5.37 -2.37
C ASP A 192 6.94 -6.88 -2.16
N LEU A 193 7.40 -7.32 -0.99
CA LEU A 193 7.48 -8.74 -0.60
C LEU A 193 6.11 -9.41 -0.67
N ARG A 194 5.07 -8.78 -0.11
CA ARG A 194 3.70 -9.30 -0.19
C ARG A 194 3.20 -9.47 -1.62
N LYS A 195 3.59 -8.59 -2.55
CA LYS A 195 3.21 -8.71 -3.97
C LYS A 195 3.93 -9.87 -4.64
N ILE A 196 5.22 -10.06 -4.36
CA ILE A 196 5.99 -11.18 -4.89
C ILE A 196 5.45 -12.50 -4.36
N GLU A 197 5.20 -12.60 -3.05
CA GLU A 197 4.63 -13.80 -2.42
C GLU A 197 3.23 -14.12 -2.98
N ALA A 198 2.36 -13.12 -3.16
CA ALA A 198 1.06 -13.31 -3.80
C ALA A 198 1.20 -13.78 -5.26
N GLY A 199 2.18 -13.26 -6.00
CA GLY A 199 2.47 -13.71 -7.37
C GLY A 199 2.95 -15.17 -7.43
N ILE A 200 3.80 -15.59 -6.48
CA ILE A 200 4.24 -16.99 -6.35
C ILE A 200 3.03 -17.88 -6.01
N GLU A 201 2.18 -17.49 -5.06
CA GLU A 201 0.98 -18.23 -4.67
C GLU A 201 -0.03 -18.37 -5.82
N GLU A 202 -0.24 -17.30 -6.60
CA GLU A 202 -1.11 -17.32 -7.79
C GLU A 202 -0.55 -18.28 -8.85
N ALA A 203 0.76 -18.23 -9.11
CA ALA A 203 1.43 -19.12 -10.04
C ALA A 203 1.35 -20.59 -9.59
N GLN A 204 1.59 -20.86 -8.31
CA GLN A 204 1.52 -22.20 -7.74
C GLN A 204 0.08 -22.77 -7.79
N THR A 205 -0.91 -21.97 -7.41
CA THR A 205 -2.33 -22.34 -7.51
C THR A 205 -2.70 -22.73 -8.94
N ARG A 206 -2.12 -22.04 -9.93
CA ARG A 206 -2.36 -22.35 -11.35
C ARG A 206 -1.70 -23.66 -11.77
N ILE A 207 -0.45 -23.89 -11.37
CA ILE A 207 0.26 -25.16 -11.62
C ILE A 207 -0.53 -26.31 -11.01
N ASP A 208 -1.00 -26.17 -9.78
CA ASP A 208 -1.77 -27.22 -9.09
C ASP A 208 -3.13 -27.47 -9.76
N ALA A 209 -3.76 -26.43 -10.32
CA ALA A 209 -4.99 -26.59 -11.10
C ALA A 209 -4.76 -27.41 -12.39
N TRP A 210 -3.67 -27.16 -13.12
CA TRP A 210 -3.32 -27.94 -14.31
C TRP A 210 -2.84 -29.36 -13.97
N ARG A 211 -2.15 -29.56 -12.84
CA ARG A 211 -1.83 -30.90 -12.33
C ARG A 211 -3.08 -31.71 -11.99
N LYS A 212 -4.14 -31.07 -11.45
CA LYS A 212 -5.45 -31.72 -11.24
C LYS A 212 -6.10 -32.14 -12.55
N VAL A 213 -6.03 -31.31 -13.59
CA VAL A 213 -6.51 -31.67 -14.94
C VAL A 213 -5.76 -32.89 -15.47
N ALA A 214 -4.44 -32.91 -15.38
CA ALA A 214 -3.63 -34.06 -15.77
C ALA A 214 -4.02 -35.33 -15.00
N GLY A 215 -4.24 -35.22 -13.68
CA GLY A 215 -4.70 -36.34 -12.85
C GLY A 215 -6.08 -36.87 -13.24
N TRP A 216 -7.06 -35.99 -13.46
CA TRP A 216 -8.40 -36.39 -13.93
C TRP A 216 -8.41 -36.96 -15.33
N ALA A 217 -7.46 -36.57 -16.19
CA ALA A 217 -7.36 -37.13 -17.53
C ALA A 217 -6.88 -38.59 -17.56
N LEU A 218 -6.26 -39.07 -16.48
CA LEU A 218 -5.76 -40.45 -16.34
C LEU A 218 -6.77 -41.40 -15.67
N VAL A 219 -7.83 -40.86 -15.07
CA VAL A 219 -8.84 -41.65 -14.35
C VAL A 219 -10.04 -41.92 -15.25
N GLU A 220 -10.45 -43.19 -15.31
CA GLU A 220 -11.60 -43.62 -16.09
C GLU A 220 -12.90 -42.99 -15.53
N GLY A 221 -13.73 -42.43 -16.39
CA GLY A 221 -14.98 -41.74 -16.01
C GLY A 221 -14.83 -40.25 -15.67
N THR A 222 -13.62 -39.67 -15.65
CA THR A 222 -13.41 -38.23 -15.39
C THR A 222 -12.97 -37.41 -16.61
N ALA A 223 -13.01 -37.99 -17.82
CA ALA A 223 -12.56 -37.34 -19.04
C ALA A 223 -13.30 -36.02 -19.36
N GLU A 224 -14.63 -36.00 -19.22
CA GLU A 224 -15.44 -34.79 -19.45
C GLU A 224 -15.14 -33.69 -18.43
N GLN A 225 -14.94 -34.08 -17.16
CA GLN A 225 -14.52 -33.15 -16.10
C GLN A 225 -13.14 -32.55 -16.40
N ALA A 226 -12.17 -33.38 -16.81
CA ALA A 226 -10.83 -32.92 -17.17
C ALA A 226 -10.89 -31.91 -18.33
N HIS A 227 -11.64 -32.22 -19.40
CA HIS A 227 -11.81 -31.35 -20.55
C HIS A 227 -12.48 -30.01 -20.18
N ARG A 228 -13.57 -30.04 -19.42
CA ARG A 228 -14.26 -28.82 -18.96
C ARG A 228 -13.34 -27.91 -18.15
N TRP A 229 -12.52 -28.47 -17.27
CA TRP A 229 -11.57 -27.67 -16.49
C TRP A 229 -10.40 -27.16 -17.33
N ALA A 230 -9.90 -27.96 -18.28
CA ALA A 230 -8.85 -27.52 -19.22
C ALA A 230 -9.30 -26.30 -20.02
N VAL A 231 -10.50 -26.33 -20.62
CA VAL A 231 -11.07 -25.20 -21.38
C VAL A 231 -11.23 -23.96 -20.49
N LYS A 232 -11.72 -24.13 -19.26
CA LYS A 232 -11.86 -23.02 -18.30
C LYS A 232 -10.52 -22.39 -17.95
N LEU A 233 -9.48 -23.21 -17.71
CA LEU A 233 -8.15 -22.72 -17.36
C LEU A 233 -7.45 -22.07 -18.55
N ALA A 234 -7.63 -22.59 -19.75
CA ALA A 234 -7.07 -22.08 -21.00
C ALA A 234 -7.64 -20.70 -21.38
N ASN A 235 -8.90 -20.43 -21.04
CA ASN A 235 -9.59 -19.15 -21.30
C ASN A 235 -9.26 -18.04 -20.29
N ILE A 236 -8.43 -18.29 -19.28
CA ILE A 236 -7.95 -17.25 -18.35
C ILE A 236 -6.63 -16.72 -18.90
N GLY A 237 -6.44 -15.38 -18.93
CA GLY A 237 -5.43 -14.64 -19.72
C GLY A 237 -3.94 -15.05 -19.67
N TYR A 238 -3.58 -16.09 -18.91
CA TYR A 238 -2.27 -16.76 -18.93
C TYR A 238 -2.21 -18.01 -19.83
N GLY A 239 -3.35 -18.49 -20.35
CA GLY A 239 -3.47 -19.56 -21.35
C GLY A 239 -3.52 -19.07 -22.80
N SER A 240 -3.50 -17.74 -23.00
CA SER A 240 -3.51 -17.06 -24.30
C SER A 240 -2.13 -16.96 -24.97
N ARG A 241 -1.13 -17.70 -24.47
CA ARG A 241 0.14 -17.90 -25.18
C ARG A 241 -0.08 -18.89 -26.31
N ASP A 242 0.69 -18.76 -27.37
CA ASP A 242 0.68 -19.75 -28.43
C ASP A 242 1.43 -21.01 -28.00
N TYR A 243 0.81 -22.15 -28.24
CA TYR A 243 1.36 -23.49 -28.04
C TYR A 243 1.31 -24.22 -29.37
N THR A 244 2.25 -25.13 -29.59
CA THR A 244 2.29 -25.96 -30.80
C THR A 244 1.58 -27.28 -30.52
N HIS A 245 0.57 -27.60 -31.34
CA HIS A 245 -0.16 -28.85 -31.26
C HIS A 245 0.75 -30.03 -31.64
N PRO A 246 0.91 -31.06 -30.79
CA PRO A 246 1.91 -32.11 -30.96
C PRO A 246 1.62 -33.01 -32.17
N ARG A 247 0.34 -33.18 -32.54
CA ARG A 247 -0.08 -34.05 -33.66
C ARG A 247 -0.20 -33.35 -35.02
N THR A 248 -0.56 -32.06 -35.04
CA THR A 248 -0.87 -31.33 -36.29
C THR A 248 0.18 -30.27 -36.62
N GLY A 249 1.02 -29.88 -35.66
CA GLY A 249 1.97 -28.77 -35.81
C GLY A 249 1.33 -27.38 -35.83
N GLU A 250 0.00 -27.27 -35.73
CA GLU A 250 -0.69 -25.98 -35.67
C GLU A 250 -0.29 -25.24 -34.40
N THR A 251 -0.04 -23.93 -34.51
CA THR A 251 0.32 -23.09 -33.37
C THR A 251 -0.82 -22.13 -33.06
N GLY A 252 -1.19 -22.03 -31.78
CA GLY A 252 -2.24 -21.12 -31.34
C GLY A 252 -2.51 -21.22 -29.84
N PRO A 253 -3.43 -20.40 -29.31
CA PRO A 253 -3.72 -20.39 -27.90
C PRO A 253 -4.40 -21.69 -27.45
N LEU A 254 -4.10 -22.12 -26.22
CA LEU A 254 -4.49 -23.43 -25.73
C LEU A 254 -6.01 -23.66 -25.74
N TRP A 255 -6.81 -22.60 -25.57
CA TRP A 255 -8.27 -22.68 -25.60
C TRP A 255 -8.81 -22.99 -27.00
N ARG A 256 -8.17 -22.47 -28.06
CA ARG A 256 -8.53 -22.74 -29.46
C ARG A 256 -8.19 -24.18 -29.81
N LEU A 257 -6.98 -24.62 -29.44
CA LEU A 257 -6.52 -25.98 -29.71
C LEU A 257 -7.35 -27.05 -28.98
N LEU A 258 -8.02 -26.69 -27.89
CA LEU A 258 -8.97 -27.55 -27.16
C LEU A 258 -10.39 -27.54 -27.75
N ASP A 259 -10.70 -26.61 -28.65
CA ASP A 259 -12.06 -26.40 -29.15
C ASP A 259 -12.33 -27.30 -30.37
N SER A 260 -13.31 -28.20 -30.21
CA SER A 260 -13.71 -29.14 -31.26
C SER A 260 -14.45 -28.50 -32.44
N GLU A 261 -15.00 -27.30 -32.28
CA GLU A 261 -15.64 -26.56 -33.37
C GLU A 261 -14.61 -25.82 -34.23
N LEU A 262 -13.48 -25.42 -33.64
CA LEU A 262 -12.45 -24.61 -34.29
C LEU A 262 -11.24 -25.42 -34.76
N THR A 263 -10.96 -26.56 -34.11
CA THR A 263 -9.79 -27.40 -34.41
C THR A 263 -10.27 -28.79 -34.85
N PRO A 264 -10.01 -29.21 -36.11
CA PRO A 264 -10.45 -30.50 -36.64
C PRO A 264 -9.94 -31.71 -35.85
N ASP A 265 -8.75 -31.59 -35.25
CA ASP A 265 -8.16 -32.56 -34.33
C ASP A 265 -7.82 -31.88 -33.01
N PRO A 266 -8.77 -31.74 -32.07
CA PRO A 266 -8.56 -30.97 -30.86
C PRO A 266 -7.65 -31.71 -29.86
N LEU A 267 -6.94 -30.94 -29.04
CA LEU A 267 -6.17 -31.46 -27.92
C LEU A 267 -7.07 -32.19 -26.93
N THR A 268 -6.57 -33.28 -26.39
CA THR A 268 -7.13 -33.87 -25.18
C THR A 268 -6.75 -33.03 -23.96
N ALA A 269 -7.51 -33.20 -22.86
CA ALA A 269 -7.19 -32.52 -21.59
C ALA A 269 -5.79 -32.89 -21.06
N ALA A 270 -5.33 -34.13 -21.30
CA ALA A 270 -4.00 -34.60 -20.94
C ALA A 270 -2.90 -33.89 -21.74
N GLU A 271 -3.04 -33.84 -23.08
CA GLU A 271 -2.08 -33.18 -23.96
C GLU A 271 -2.00 -31.68 -23.65
N ALA A 272 -3.15 -31.02 -23.46
CA ALA A 272 -3.22 -29.61 -23.10
C ALA A 272 -2.54 -29.34 -21.74
N ALA A 273 -2.74 -30.20 -20.74
CA ALA A 273 -2.08 -30.07 -19.45
C ALA A 273 -0.56 -30.31 -19.54
N ALA A 274 -0.13 -31.30 -20.32
CA ALA A 274 1.29 -31.57 -20.56
C ALA A 274 1.98 -30.37 -21.22
N LEU A 275 1.42 -29.84 -22.32
CA LEU A 275 1.93 -28.66 -23.03
C LEU A 275 1.99 -27.43 -22.11
N TRP A 276 0.97 -27.22 -21.27
CA TRP A 276 0.97 -26.09 -20.36
C TRP A 276 2.05 -26.21 -19.26
N LEU A 277 2.32 -27.44 -18.79
CA LEU A 277 3.26 -27.73 -17.70
C LEU A 277 4.72 -27.87 -18.14
N GLU A 278 5.00 -28.19 -19.41
CA GLU A 278 6.33 -28.56 -19.94
C GLU A 278 7.48 -27.61 -19.55
N ASN A 279 7.22 -26.29 -19.52
CA ASN A 279 8.22 -25.27 -19.18
C ASN A 279 7.88 -24.48 -17.90
N ARG A 280 7.10 -25.08 -16.99
CA ARG A 280 6.71 -24.43 -15.73
C ARG A 280 7.55 -24.99 -14.59
N ALA A 281 8.70 -24.37 -14.37
CA ALA A 281 9.49 -24.57 -13.16
C ALA A 281 8.71 -24.12 -11.91
N ASP A 282 9.18 -24.56 -10.74
CA ASP A 282 8.69 -24.08 -9.45
C ASP A 282 8.80 -22.53 -9.39
N PRO A 283 7.68 -21.80 -9.25
CA PRO A 283 7.69 -20.34 -9.20
C PRO A 283 8.50 -19.81 -8.00
N ALA A 284 8.68 -20.61 -6.95
CA ALA A 284 9.51 -20.28 -5.79
C ALA A 284 11.02 -20.53 -6.01
N ALA A 285 11.41 -21.29 -7.04
CA ALA A 285 12.81 -21.56 -7.37
C ALA A 285 13.37 -20.66 -8.50
N GLY A 286 12.49 -20.01 -9.26
CA GLY A 286 12.89 -19.08 -10.32
C GLY A 286 13.21 -17.65 -9.83
N GLY A 287 13.21 -16.69 -10.76
CA GLY A 287 13.52 -15.28 -10.45
C GLY A 287 12.58 -14.64 -9.41
N TYR A 288 11.33 -15.07 -9.30
CA TYR A 288 10.44 -14.63 -8.22
C TYR A 288 10.93 -15.07 -6.84
N GLY A 289 11.46 -16.29 -6.73
CA GLY A 289 12.11 -16.81 -5.52
C GLY A 289 13.33 -15.99 -5.11
N ARG A 290 14.26 -15.78 -6.05
CA ARG A 290 15.45 -14.93 -5.81
C ARG A 290 15.07 -13.51 -5.37
N HIS A 291 14.06 -12.91 -6.01
CA HIS A 291 13.59 -11.57 -5.63
C HIS A 291 12.91 -11.56 -4.25
N ARG A 292 12.14 -12.59 -3.90
CA ARG A 292 11.58 -12.75 -2.54
C ARG A 292 12.70 -12.81 -1.51
N ASP A 293 13.74 -13.59 -1.78
CA ASP A 293 14.84 -13.81 -0.84
C ASP A 293 15.71 -12.54 -0.72
N HIS A 294 15.95 -11.83 -1.83
CA HIS A 294 16.55 -10.48 -1.82
C HIS A 294 15.79 -9.51 -0.92
N LEU A 295 14.45 -9.42 -1.08
CA LEU A 295 13.63 -8.54 -0.25
C LEU A 295 13.68 -8.92 1.23
N ARG A 296 13.71 -10.22 1.55
CA ARG A 296 13.84 -10.71 2.93
C ARG A 296 15.18 -10.32 3.54
N ASN A 297 16.28 -10.54 2.82
CA ASN A 297 17.62 -10.18 3.28
C ASN A 297 17.74 -8.66 3.51
N ARG A 298 17.19 -7.85 2.59
CA ARG A 298 17.16 -6.40 2.76
C ARG A 298 16.29 -5.95 3.93
N ILE A 299 15.12 -6.55 4.15
CA ILE A 299 14.29 -6.24 5.32
C ILE A 299 15.05 -6.58 6.60
N ALA A 300 15.74 -7.73 6.65
CA ALA A 300 16.55 -8.13 7.80
C ALA A 300 17.67 -7.12 8.08
N TYR A 301 18.41 -6.73 7.04
CA TYR A 301 19.45 -5.70 7.14
C TYR A 301 18.89 -4.37 7.67
N GLU A 302 17.81 -3.85 7.08
CA GLU A 302 17.24 -2.57 7.51
C GLU A 302 16.69 -2.61 8.93
N ARG A 303 16.14 -3.76 9.37
CA ARG A 303 15.69 -3.95 10.76
C ARG A 303 16.87 -3.98 11.73
N GLN A 304 17.96 -4.66 11.37
CA GLN A 304 19.18 -4.67 12.17
C GLN A 304 19.75 -3.25 12.34
N MET A 305 19.83 -2.48 11.25
CA MET A 305 20.27 -1.09 11.29
C MET A 305 19.31 -0.19 12.08
N LEU A 306 18.00 -0.43 11.96
CA LEU A 306 16.99 0.34 12.69
C LEU A 306 16.99 0.04 14.20
N ALA A 307 17.26 -1.20 14.60
CA ALA A 307 17.36 -1.57 16.01
C ALA A 307 18.45 -0.74 16.73
N ALA A 308 19.59 -0.49 16.08
CA ALA A 308 20.63 0.40 16.58
C ALA A 308 20.20 1.90 16.66
N GLN A 309 19.10 2.29 16.00
CA GLN A 309 18.61 3.67 15.90
C GLN A 309 17.24 3.89 16.59
N GLY A 310 16.93 3.11 17.63
CA GLY A 310 15.69 3.27 18.41
C GLY A 310 14.46 2.57 17.82
N GLY A 311 14.67 1.52 17.04
CA GLY A 311 13.65 0.52 16.72
C GLY A 311 12.38 1.03 16.01
N SER A 312 11.31 0.25 16.11
CA SER A 312 10.00 0.58 15.56
C SER A 312 8.88 0.35 16.56
N ALA A 313 7.93 1.28 16.64
CA ALA A 313 6.69 1.10 17.40
C ALA A 313 5.89 -0.15 16.96
N LYS A 314 6.08 -0.64 15.72
CA LYS A 314 5.45 -1.87 15.21
C LYS A 314 5.84 -3.11 16.01
N GLU A 315 7.06 -3.12 16.55
CA GLU A 315 7.66 -4.25 17.27
C GLU A 315 7.40 -4.19 18.78
N VAL A 316 6.88 -3.06 19.27
CA VAL A 316 6.48 -2.87 20.67
C VAL A 316 5.13 -3.50 20.95
N GLU A 317 4.98 -4.08 22.13
CA GLU A 317 3.68 -4.54 22.62
C GLU A 317 2.80 -3.33 22.99
N ILE A 318 2.05 -2.83 22.01
CA ILE A 318 1.09 -1.75 22.21
C ILE A 318 -0.21 -2.33 22.75
N GLU A 319 -0.63 -1.84 23.91
CA GLU A 319 -1.93 -2.16 24.51
C GLU A 319 -2.96 -1.01 24.44
N PRO A 320 -4.27 -1.32 24.34
CA PRO A 320 -5.33 -0.34 24.48
C PRO A 320 -5.27 0.41 25.82
N GLY A 321 -5.46 1.72 25.78
CA GLY A 321 -5.28 2.61 26.93
C GLY A 321 -3.90 3.26 26.98
N GLY A 322 -2.89 2.72 26.28
CA GLY A 322 -1.56 3.33 26.16
C GLY A 322 -1.53 4.60 25.31
N TYR A 323 -0.36 5.20 25.20
CA TYR A 323 -0.16 6.52 24.60
C TYR A 323 0.90 6.50 23.52
N ILE A 324 0.67 7.23 22.42
CA ILE A 324 1.60 7.35 21.30
C ILE A 324 1.89 8.82 20.99
N HIS A 325 3.16 9.16 20.84
CA HIS A 325 3.59 10.47 20.35
C HIS A 325 3.86 10.41 18.84
N ALA A 326 3.03 11.09 18.05
CA ALA A 326 3.12 11.06 16.58
C ALA A 326 3.53 12.39 15.93
N GLY A 327 3.81 13.44 16.72
CA GLY A 327 4.17 14.78 16.23
C GLY A 327 3.11 15.40 15.29
N ARG A 328 1.86 14.97 15.41
CA ARG A 328 0.76 15.37 14.51
C ARG A 328 -0.50 15.62 15.33
N SER A 329 -1.14 16.76 15.09
CA SER A 329 -2.46 17.08 15.67
C SER A 329 -3.62 16.73 14.74
N TRP A 330 -3.30 16.24 13.53
CA TRP A 330 -4.28 15.97 12.47
C TRP A 330 -3.99 14.64 11.75
N TYR A 331 -5.04 13.88 11.46
CA TYR A 331 -4.94 12.64 10.68
C TYR A 331 -6.19 12.48 9.80
N GLN A 332 -5.98 12.27 8.50
CA GLN A 332 -7.06 12.15 7.49
C GLN A 332 -8.09 13.30 7.58
N GLY A 333 -7.63 14.53 7.77
CA GLY A 333 -8.48 15.73 7.84
C GLY A 333 -9.26 15.90 9.15
N ARG A 334 -9.01 15.08 10.17
CA ARG A 334 -9.66 15.15 11.50
C ARG A 334 -8.65 15.54 12.58
N ALA A 335 -9.08 16.34 13.55
CA ALA A 335 -8.25 16.68 14.69
C ALA A 335 -8.14 15.48 15.62
N ILE A 336 -6.94 15.21 16.12
CA ILE A 336 -6.66 14.08 17.00
C ILE A 336 -6.79 14.54 18.45
N HIS A 337 -7.51 13.78 19.27
CA HIS A 337 -7.47 13.97 20.71
C HIS A 337 -6.09 13.59 21.26
N HIS A 338 -5.49 14.54 21.95
CA HIS A 338 -4.22 14.37 22.65
C HIS A 338 -4.36 14.89 24.08
N ASP A 339 -3.48 14.41 24.96
CA ASP A 339 -3.32 14.97 26.30
C ASP A 339 -2.53 16.30 26.26
N ALA A 340 -2.29 16.89 27.44
CA ALA A 340 -1.54 18.14 27.56
C ALA A 340 -0.11 18.05 27.00
N ASP A 341 0.49 16.86 27.00
CA ASP A 341 1.84 16.60 26.49
C ASP A 341 1.86 16.25 24.99
N GLY A 342 0.70 16.33 24.32
CA GLY A 342 0.59 16.03 22.90
C GLY A 342 0.64 14.53 22.56
N ARG A 343 0.43 13.64 23.53
CA ARG A 343 0.35 12.20 23.32
C ARG A 343 -1.09 11.76 23.03
N ILE A 344 -1.20 10.79 22.15
CA ILE A 344 -2.47 10.30 21.61
C ILE A 344 -2.82 8.98 22.28
N ARG A 345 -3.99 8.91 22.92
CA ARG A 345 -4.47 7.68 23.56
C ARG A 345 -4.89 6.63 22.53
N VAL A 346 -4.48 5.39 22.76
CA VAL A 346 -4.80 4.23 21.93
C VAL A 346 -6.15 3.63 22.36
N GLU A 347 -7.16 3.71 21.51
CA GLU A 347 -8.52 3.20 21.76
C GLU A 347 -8.70 1.72 21.40
N LYS A 348 -7.95 1.27 20.39
CA LYS A 348 -7.89 -0.12 19.93
C LYS A 348 -6.57 -0.38 19.21
N VAL A 349 -6.18 -1.64 19.15
CA VAL A 349 -4.96 -2.10 18.48
C VAL A 349 -5.37 -3.06 17.38
N ASN A 350 -4.86 -2.85 16.16
CA ASN A 350 -5.08 -3.77 15.04
C ASN A 350 -3.75 -4.43 14.67
N LYS A 351 -3.72 -5.76 14.75
CA LYS A 351 -2.55 -6.57 14.40
C LYS A 351 -2.59 -6.97 12.92
N GLY A 352 -1.41 -7.06 12.30
CA GLY A 352 -1.24 -7.56 10.94
C GLY A 352 -1.27 -9.09 10.87
N ARG A 353 -1.07 -9.64 9.67
CA ARG A 353 -0.95 -11.10 9.45
C ARG A 353 0.27 -11.69 10.16
N ASP A 354 1.28 -10.85 10.40
CA ASP A 354 2.51 -11.13 11.14
C ASP A 354 2.31 -11.14 12.67
N GLY A 355 1.11 -10.85 13.18
CA GLY A 355 0.83 -10.77 14.62
C GLY A 355 1.36 -9.50 15.30
N LEU A 356 2.11 -8.66 14.57
CA LEU A 356 2.64 -7.38 15.04
C LEU A 356 1.61 -6.26 14.89
N VAL A 357 1.82 -5.15 15.58
CA VAL A 357 0.88 -4.02 15.57
C VAL A 357 1.01 -3.24 14.26
N SER A 358 0.01 -3.34 13.39
CA SER A 358 0.00 -2.63 12.10
C SER A 358 -0.51 -1.20 12.24
N SER A 359 -1.50 -1.01 13.11
CA SER A 359 -2.17 0.27 13.30
C SER A 359 -2.91 0.33 14.63
N VAL A 360 -3.13 1.54 15.10
CA VAL A 360 -3.91 1.84 16.30
C VAL A 360 -5.16 2.64 15.94
N GLY A 361 -6.23 2.44 16.68
CA GLY A 361 -7.39 3.33 16.65
C GLY A 361 -7.15 4.50 17.59
N VAL A 362 -7.25 5.71 17.08
CA VAL A 362 -7.09 6.96 17.84
C VAL A 362 -8.40 7.73 17.81
N LEU A 363 -8.71 8.42 18.90
CA LEU A 363 -9.91 9.24 19.00
C LEU A 363 -9.69 10.55 18.24
N CYS A 364 -10.58 10.87 17.30
CA CYS A 364 -10.55 12.10 16.51
C CYS A 364 -11.91 12.81 16.59
N VAL A 365 -11.90 14.13 16.40
CA VAL A 365 -13.11 14.95 16.22
C VAL A 365 -13.21 15.49 14.81
N ASP A 366 -14.45 15.67 14.35
CA ASP A 366 -14.73 16.27 13.05
C ASP A 366 -14.20 17.72 12.98
N ARG A 367 -13.77 18.10 11.78
CA ARG A 367 -13.24 19.42 11.43
C ARG A 367 -14.33 20.49 11.40
N TRP A 368 -15.56 20.10 11.09
CA TRP A 368 -16.66 21.02 10.81
C TRP A 368 -17.50 21.21 12.06
N GLY A 369 -17.17 22.27 12.81
CA GLY A 369 -17.81 22.65 14.06
C GLY A 369 -19.30 22.94 13.92
N ASN A 370 -20.12 21.91 13.96
CA ASN A 370 -21.52 22.00 14.30
C ASN A 370 -21.70 21.46 15.72
N GLY A 371 -21.61 22.34 16.73
CA GLY A 371 -22.19 22.27 18.09
C GLY A 371 -21.90 21.06 18.99
N ASP A 372 -21.89 19.85 18.44
CA ASP A 372 -21.71 18.56 19.08
C ASP A 372 -20.65 17.79 18.28
N ALA A 373 -19.36 18.06 18.52
CA ALA A 373 -18.27 17.43 17.79
C ALA A 373 -18.32 15.90 17.97
N LYS A 374 -18.85 15.20 16.97
CA LYS A 374 -18.92 13.73 16.99
C LYS A 374 -17.49 13.18 17.05
N GLN A 375 -17.27 12.31 18.04
CA GLN A 375 -16.02 11.61 18.19
C GLN A 375 -16.02 10.34 17.34
N PHE A 376 -14.92 10.10 16.64
CA PHE A 376 -14.72 8.93 15.79
C PHE A 376 -13.39 8.28 16.12
N VAL A 377 -13.32 6.96 15.96
CA VAL A 377 -12.05 6.24 16.03
C VAL A 377 -11.47 6.14 14.61
N SER A 378 -10.36 6.84 14.36
CA SER A 378 -9.62 6.76 13.09
C SER A 378 -8.44 5.79 13.23
N VAL A 379 -8.06 5.13 12.13
CA VAL A 379 -6.98 4.13 12.12
C VAL A 379 -5.65 4.81 11.74
N MET A 380 -4.76 4.97 12.72
CA MET A 380 -3.41 5.51 12.53
C MET A 380 -2.40 4.37 12.36
N LYS A 381 -1.58 4.45 11.31
CA LYS A 381 -0.48 3.51 11.10
C LYS A 381 0.70 3.82 12.01
N VAL A 382 1.33 2.79 12.58
CA VAL A 382 2.48 2.94 13.50
C VAL A 382 3.83 2.61 12.84
N GLU A 383 3.82 2.11 11.60
CA GLU A 383 5.01 1.65 10.86
C GLU A 383 6.13 2.69 10.69
N ARG A 384 5.84 3.99 10.88
CA ARG A 384 6.81 5.10 10.74
C ARG A 384 7.23 5.73 12.07
N LEU A 385 6.72 5.21 13.19
CA LEU A 385 7.02 5.70 14.53
C LEU A 385 8.17 4.90 15.16
N GLY A 386 8.98 5.57 15.98
CA GLY A 386 10.03 4.93 16.76
C GLY A 386 9.51 4.18 17.95
N GLU A 387 10.35 3.34 18.54
CA GLU A 387 10.02 2.58 19.76
C GLU A 387 9.63 3.53 20.91
N ASP A 388 10.40 4.61 21.05
CA ASP A 388 10.22 5.71 22.00
C ASP A 388 8.90 6.48 21.83
N ALA A 389 8.22 6.31 20.71
CA ALA A 389 6.92 6.93 20.47
C ALA A 389 5.83 6.33 21.36
N TYR A 390 5.99 5.10 21.87
CA TYR A 390 4.98 4.44 22.69
C TYR A 390 5.28 4.54 24.19
N ARG A 391 4.22 4.77 24.98
CA ARG A 391 4.23 4.65 26.44
C ARG A 391 3.09 3.73 26.89
N PRO A 392 3.36 2.71 27.72
CA PRO A 392 2.32 1.92 28.34
C PRO A 392 1.47 2.76 29.33
N PRO A 393 0.18 2.46 29.47
CA PRO A 393 -0.67 3.07 30.49
C PRO A 393 -0.22 2.66 31.89
N THR A 394 -0.39 3.56 32.86
CA THR A 394 -0.30 3.21 34.29
C THR A 394 -1.49 2.34 34.69
N ASP A 395 -1.41 1.65 35.83
CA ASP A 395 -2.52 0.81 36.31
C ASP A 395 -3.80 1.60 36.56
N GLU A 396 -3.67 2.86 37.01
CA GLU A 396 -4.81 3.77 37.18
C GLU A 396 -5.46 4.13 35.84
N GLU A 397 -4.66 4.45 34.82
CA GLU A 397 -5.14 4.76 33.46
C GLU A 397 -5.78 3.53 32.81
N ARG A 398 -5.20 2.35 33.03
CA ARG A 398 -5.74 1.05 32.59
C ARG A 398 -7.12 0.81 33.21
N ALA A 399 -7.26 1.03 34.52
CA ALA A 399 -8.53 0.89 35.24
C ALA A 399 -9.58 1.91 34.75
N ARG A 400 -9.18 3.18 34.56
CA ARG A 400 -10.06 4.23 34.03
C ARG A 400 -10.54 3.91 32.62
N PHE A 401 -9.64 3.48 31.74
CA PHE A 401 -9.98 3.08 30.37
C PHE A 401 -10.97 1.90 30.34
N ALA A 402 -10.75 0.89 31.20
CA ALA A 402 -11.68 -0.22 31.34
C ALA A 402 -13.06 0.22 31.84
N ALA A 403 -13.13 1.17 32.79
CA ALA A 403 -14.38 1.74 33.28
C ALA A 403 -15.11 2.55 32.19
N GLU A 404 -14.39 3.37 31.40
CA GLU A 404 -14.94 4.13 30.27
C GLU A 404 -15.54 3.19 29.20
N LYS A 405 -14.89 2.06 28.90
CA LYS A 405 -15.43 1.05 27.97
C LYS A 405 -16.71 0.39 28.51
N LYS A 406 -16.80 0.15 29.82
CA LYS A 406 -18.00 -0.44 30.46
C LYS A 406 -19.20 0.52 30.47
N ARG A 407 -18.97 1.84 30.49
CA ARG A 407 -20.04 2.86 30.50
C ARG A 407 -20.76 3.03 29.16
N LYS A 408 -20.23 2.51 28.04
CA LYS A 408 -20.91 2.62 26.75
C LYS A 408 -22.22 1.81 26.77
N PRO A 409 -23.37 2.41 26.42
CA PRO A 409 -24.66 1.73 26.49
C PRO A 409 -24.64 0.50 25.57
N LYS A 410 -25.01 -0.66 26.10
CA LYS A 410 -25.15 -1.88 25.30
C LYS A 410 -26.20 -1.63 24.21
N ALA A 411 -25.91 -2.09 22.99
CA ALA A 411 -26.89 -2.03 21.91
C ALA A 411 -28.19 -2.73 22.36
N PRO A 412 -29.37 -2.14 22.09
CA PRO A 412 -30.64 -2.75 22.48
C PRO A 412 -30.77 -4.17 21.92
N PRO A 413 -31.33 -5.12 22.68
CA PRO A 413 -31.38 -6.51 22.30
C PRO A 413 -32.21 -6.71 21.02
N LEU A 414 -31.76 -7.66 20.19
CA LEU A 414 -32.55 -8.20 19.09
C LEU A 414 -33.56 -9.20 19.66
N ILE A 415 -34.84 -8.82 19.63
CA ILE A 415 -35.94 -9.59 20.20
C ILE A 415 -36.68 -10.29 19.06
N ASN A 416 -37.03 -11.56 19.28
CA ASN A 416 -38.06 -12.26 18.50
C ASN A 416 -39.39 -12.00 19.24
N PRO A 417 -40.25 -11.09 18.78
CA PRO A 417 -41.44 -10.68 19.53
C PRO A 417 -42.42 -11.84 19.69
N THR A 418 -43.28 -11.76 20.71
CA THR A 418 -44.47 -12.62 20.79
C THR A 418 -45.42 -12.32 19.64
N ASP A 419 -46.26 -13.27 19.25
CA ASP A 419 -47.25 -13.05 18.18
C ASP A 419 -48.16 -11.85 18.45
N GLU A 420 -48.57 -11.64 19.71
CA GLU A 420 -49.38 -10.48 20.12
C GLU A 420 -48.61 -9.16 19.96
N ASP A 421 -47.37 -9.09 20.44
CA ASP A 421 -46.56 -7.87 20.36
C ASP A 421 -46.10 -7.58 18.92
N ALA A 422 -45.89 -8.61 18.12
CA ALA A 422 -45.59 -8.49 16.69
C ALA A 422 -46.79 -7.86 15.95
N GLN A 423 -48.01 -8.31 16.25
CA GLN A 423 -49.22 -7.74 15.66
C GLN A 423 -49.43 -6.29 16.10
N ARG A 424 -49.34 -6.00 17.41
CA ARG A 424 -49.42 -4.62 17.93
C ARG A 424 -48.39 -3.70 17.28
N LEU A 425 -47.16 -4.16 17.10
CA LEU A 425 -46.11 -3.39 16.43
C LEU A 425 -46.40 -3.20 14.93
N GLN A 426 -46.95 -4.21 14.26
CA GLN A 426 -47.35 -4.12 12.86
C GLN A 426 -48.51 -3.13 12.66
N ASP A 427 -49.49 -3.12 13.55
CA ASP A 427 -50.63 -2.19 13.52
C ASP A 427 -50.14 -0.74 13.67
N LEU A 428 -49.21 -0.50 14.59
CA LEU A 428 -48.55 0.81 14.73
C LEU A 428 -47.75 1.21 13.48
N ALA A 429 -47.05 0.27 12.85
CA ALA A 429 -46.32 0.53 11.61
C ALA A 429 -47.26 0.83 10.44
N ASN A 430 -48.36 0.09 10.32
CA ASN A 430 -49.41 0.31 9.32
C ASN A 430 -50.11 1.66 9.51
N ALA A 431 -50.44 2.02 10.75
CA ALA A 431 -51.02 3.34 11.08
C ALA A 431 -50.05 4.48 10.75
N ALA A 432 -48.76 4.32 11.06
CA ALA A 432 -47.75 5.31 10.71
C ALA A 432 -47.55 5.45 9.18
N ALA A 433 -47.63 4.35 8.43
CA ALA A 433 -47.56 4.36 6.96
C ALA A 433 -48.80 5.01 6.32
N ALA A 434 -49.98 4.85 6.92
CA ALA A 434 -51.21 5.51 6.46
C ALA A 434 -51.17 7.04 6.64
N LEU A 435 -50.51 7.52 7.71
CA LEU A 435 -50.32 8.95 8.00
C LEU A 435 -49.12 9.59 7.26
N ALA A 436 -48.37 8.82 6.47
CA ALA A 436 -47.23 9.34 5.73
C ALA A 436 -47.68 10.23 4.56
N LYS A 437 -46.78 11.13 4.11
CA LYS A 437 -47.01 12.02 2.95
C LYS A 437 -47.49 11.26 1.70
N TYR A 438 -47.03 10.03 1.54
CA TYR A 438 -47.51 9.10 0.52
C TYR A 438 -47.97 7.84 1.26
N PRO A 439 -49.29 7.62 1.40
CA PRO A 439 -49.83 6.46 2.10
C PRO A 439 -49.36 5.16 1.44
N GLY A 440 -48.69 4.31 2.23
CA GLY A 440 -48.25 2.99 1.77
C GLY A 440 -49.30 1.91 1.94
N LYS A 441 -49.08 0.76 1.31
CA LYS A 441 -49.91 -0.43 1.56
C LYS A 441 -49.60 -0.97 2.97
N PRO A 442 -50.62 -1.42 3.72
CA PRO A 442 -50.42 -2.12 4.98
C PRO A 442 -49.72 -3.46 4.72
N ALA A 443 -49.00 -3.94 5.72
CA ALA A 443 -48.35 -5.25 5.71
C ALA A 443 -48.84 -6.11 6.88
N GLU A 444 -48.70 -7.42 6.72
CA GLU A 444 -49.03 -8.42 7.72
C GLU A 444 -47.76 -9.02 8.35
N VAL A 445 -47.87 -9.49 9.59
CA VAL A 445 -46.76 -10.17 10.27
C VAL A 445 -46.40 -11.46 9.51
N LYS A 446 -45.13 -11.60 9.13
CA LYS A 446 -44.62 -12.79 8.45
C LYS A 446 -44.07 -13.79 9.46
N ARG A 447 -44.48 -15.04 9.33
CA ARG A 447 -43.97 -16.17 10.11
C ARG A 447 -43.10 -17.04 9.22
N MET A 448 -41.88 -17.32 9.66
CA MET A 448 -40.93 -18.15 8.92
C MET A 448 -39.91 -18.76 9.86
N THR A 449 -39.17 -19.75 9.40
CA THR A 449 -38.02 -20.32 10.11
C THR A 449 -36.78 -19.44 10.01
N GLN A 450 -35.82 -19.58 10.92
CA GLN A 450 -34.52 -18.90 10.86
C GLN A 450 -33.78 -19.23 9.56
N ALA A 451 -33.91 -20.45 9.04
CA ALA A 451 -33.29 -20.86 7.77
C ALA A 451 -33.87 -20.09 6.57
N GLU A 452 -35.18 -19.92 6.51
CA GLU A 452 -35.85 -19.11 5.47
C GLU A 452 -35.49 -17.63 5.59
N TYR A 453 -35.44 -17.09 6.82
CA TYR A 453 -34.98 -15.72 7.05
C TYR A 453 -33.55 -15.51 6.54
N SER A 454 -32.63 -16.41 6.90
CA SER A 454 -31.22 -16.32 6.52
C SER A 454 -30.99 -16.38 5.01
N ARG A 455 -31.85 -17.09 4.26
CA ARG A 455 -31.81 -17.11 2.79
C ARG A 455 -32.11 -15.75 2.16
N PHE A 456 -32.86 -14.89 2.82
CA PHE A 456 -33.31 -13.60 2.29
C PHE A 456 -32.85 -12.41 3.12
N SER A 457 -31.90 -12.59 4.04
CA SER A 457 -31.31 -11.54 4.87
C SER A 457 -29.93 -11.10 4.41
N GLY A 458 -29.62 -9.79 4.45
CA GLY A 458 -28.33 -9.24 4.01
C GLY A 458 -28.42 -7.76 3.63
N GLU A 459 -27.26 -7.14 3.40
CA GLU A 459 -27.10 -5.68 3.24
C GLU A 459 -27.94 -5.06 2.10
N ASP A 460 -28.31 -5.87 1.11
CA ASP A 460 -29.18 -5.53 -0.04
C ASP A 460 -30.28 -6.58 -0.30
N ARG A 461 -30.75 -7.27 0.76
CA ARG A 461 -31.80 -8.28 0.66
C ARG A 461 -33.11 -7.80 1.33
N PRO A 462 -34.27 -8.39 0.98
CA PRO A 462 -35.56 -7.86 1.45
C PRO A 462 -35.76 -7.99 2.97
N TYR A 463 -35.03 -8.85 3.67
CA TYR A 463 -35.17 -9.03 5.13
C TYR A 463 -33.99 -8.44 5.89
N ASN A 464 -34.29 -7.61 6.88
CA ASN A 464 -33.27 -6.89 7.64
C ASN A 464 -33.64 -6.78 9.12
N VAL A 465 -32.68 -6.30 9.92
CA VAL A 465 -32.92 -5.93 11.33
C VAL A 465 -33.31 -4.46 11.39
N TRP A 466 -34.48 -4.20 11.96
CA TRP A 466 -35.06 -2.88 12.12
C TRP A 466 -35.01 -2.44 13.58
N SER A 467 -34.88 -1.14 13.80
CA SER A 467 -34.84 -0.54 15.13
C SER A 467 -36.23 0.00 15.49
N VAL A 468 -36.71 -0.37 16.67
CA VAL A 468 -37.91 0.21 17.30
C VAL A 468 -37.44 1.37 18.16
N THR A 469 -38.00 2.57 17.95
CA THR A 469 -37.48 3.80 18.55
C THR A 469 -38.58 4.64 19.19
N THR A 470 -38.21 5.58 20.05
CA THR A 470 -39.14 6.58 20.60
C THR A 470 -39.76 7.49 19.53
N ALA A 471 -39.21 7.55 18.31
CA ALA A 471 -39.68 8.43 17.22
C ALA A 471 -40.31 7.69 16.03
N ALA A 472 -40.17 6.37 15.91
CA ALA A 472 -40.78 5.56 14.85
C ALA A 472 -40.98 4.10 15.28
N PRO A 473 -42.13 3.46 14.94
CA PRO A 473 -42.41 2.08 15.35
C PRO A 473 -41.43 1.11 14.69
N LEU A 474 -41.05 1.37 13.43
CA LEU A 474 -39.99 0.66 12.72
C LEU A 474 -39.16 1.68 11.94
N SER A 475 -37.84 1.70 12.18
CA SER A 475 -36.88 2.54 11.46
C SER A 475 -35.79 1.69 10.80
N TRP A 476 -35.56 1.96 9.52
CA TRP A 476 -34.50 1.32 8.73
C TRP A 476 -33.14 1.96 9.06
N ARG A 477 -32.11 1.12 9.23
CA ARG A 477 -30.69 1.51 9.38
C ARG A 477 -30.37 2.55 10.47
N ASN A 478 -30.74 2.42 11.74
CA ASN A 478 -30.30 3.37 12.80
C ASN A 478 -30.49 4.86 12.44
N TRP A 479 -31.33 5.20 11.46
CA TRP A 479 -31.70 6.57 11.13
C TRP A 479 -32.72 7.01 12.17
N THR A 480 -32.23 7.17 13.38
CA THR A 480 -32.90 7.89 14.44
C THR A 480 -32.80 9.36 14.06
N LYS A 481 -33.94 10.02 13.81
CA LYS A 481 -33.98 11.49 13.86
C LYS A 481 -33.30 11.94 15.16
N ASN A 482 -32.46 12.98 15.10
CA ASN A 482 -31.65 13.46 16.23
C ASN A 482 -32.43 13.40 17.55
N GLY A 483 -31.96 12.58 18.50
CA GLY A 483 -32.55 12.43 19.85
C GLY A 483 -33.43 11.20 20.09
N ALA A 484 -33.76 10.38 19.08
CA ALA A 484 -34.61 9.20 19.30
C ALA A 484 -33.84 8.02 19.93
N GLN A 485 -34.31 7.51 21.08
CA GLN A 485 -33.74 6.35 21.74
C GLN A 485 -34.23 5.06 21.08
N VAL A 486 -33.32 4.11 20.83
CA VAL A 486 -33.66 2.77 20.35
C VAL A 486 -34.07 1.92 21.55
N LEU A 487 -35.29 1.38 21.53
CA LEU A 487 -35.89 0.61 22.63
C LEU A 487 -35.69 -0.89 22.44
N ALA A 488 -35.80 -1.38 21.21
CA ALA A 488 -35.59 -2.78 20.84
C ALA A 488 -35.19 -2.89 19.36
N ARG A 489 -34.69 -4.06 18.96
CA ARG A 489 -34.48 -4.40 17.55
C ARG A 489 -35.30 -5.62 17.19
N VAL A 490 -35.92 -5.63 16.02
CA VAL A 490 -36.74 -6.73 15.50
C VAL A 490 -36.37 -7.05 14.06
N ARG A 491 -36.78 -8.21 13.56
CA ARG A 491 -36.64 -8.57 12.15
C ARG A 491 -37.84 -8.04 11.38
N ALA A 492 -37.62 -7.44 10.21
CA ALA A 492 -38.71 -7.03 9.34
C ALA A 492 -38.33 -7.13 7.85
N ALA A 493 -39.34 -7.34 7.02
CA ALA A 493 -39.24 -7.33 5.57
C ALA A 493 -39.55 -5.93 5.04
N GLN A 494 -38.70 -5.44 4.14
CA GLN A 494 -38.92 -4.18 3.44
C GLN A 494 -40.10 -4.31 2.47
N GLY A 495 -41.01 -3.33 2.49
CA GLY A 495 -42.06 -3.22 1.47
C GLY A 495 -41.46 -2.92 0.09
N ALA A 496 -42.05 -3.44 -0.97
CA ALA A 496 -41.50 -3.33 -2.33
C ALA A 496 -41.29 -1.85 -2.76
N ILE A 497 -40.09 -1.55 -3.28
CA ILE A 497 -39.62 -0.44 -4.17
C ILE A 497 -39.96 1.02 -3.78
N CYS A 498 -40.95 1.30 -2.93
CA CYS A 498 -41.29 2.65 -2.46
C CYS A 498 -41.10 2.77 -0.94
N THR A 499 -40.52 3.90 -0.50
CA THR A 499 -40.25 4.24 0.90
C THR A 499 -41.52 4.48 1.74
N SER A 500 -42.70 4.32 1.16
CA SER A 500 -44.00 4.58 1.78
C SER A 500 -44.67 3.33 2.37
N ASN A 501 -44.35 2.13 1.89
CA ASN A 501 -44.98 0.89 2.37
C ASN A 501 -44.59 0.56 3.81
N ALA A 502 -45.55 0.04 4.60
CA ALA A 502 -45.25 -0.45 5.94
C ALA A 502 -44.34 -1.69 5.85
N PRO A 503 -43.23 -1.74 6.60
CA PRO A 503 -42.42 -2.95 6.71
C PRO A 503 -43.21 -4.04 7.44
N ALA A 504 -42.98 -5.30 7.03
CA ALA A 504 -43.65 -6.46 7.62
C ALA A 504 -42.80 -7.06 8.75
N VAL A 505 -43.26 -7.04 9.99
CA VAL A 505 -42.58 -7.64 11.15
C VAL A 505 -42.44 -9.15 10.92
N ILE A 506 -41.27 -9.71 11.22
CA ILE A 506 -40.97 -11.14 11.06
C ILE A 506 -40.87 -11.79 12.43
N VAL A 507 -41.67 -12.84 12.64
CA VAL A 507 -41.59 -13.75 13.79
C VAL A 507 -40.95 -15.06 13.34
N LEU A 508 -39.88 -15.47 14.03
CA LEU A 508 -39.24 -16.74 13.78
C LEU A 508 -39.93 -17.85 14.58
N THR A 509 -40.46 -18.86 13.89
CA THR A 509 -41.26 -19.93 14.50
C THR A 509 -40.40 -20.97 15.23
N ASP A 510 -39.12 -21.09 14.88
CA ASP A 510 -38.15 -22.03 15.44
C ASP A 510 -37.22 -21.41 16.50
N LYS A 511 -37.54 -20.19 16.97
CA LYS A 511 -36.76 -19.46 17.99
C LYS A 511 -37.63 -19.01 19.15
N PRO A 512 -37.08 -18.94 20.38
CA PRO A 512 -37.86 -18.51 21.54
C PRO A 512 -38.37 -17.08 21.33
N GLN A 513 -39.68 -16.89 21.54
CA GLN A 513 -40.32 -15.59 21.51
C GLN A 513 -40.19 -14.91 22.88
N LYS A 514 -40.09 -13.58 22.89
CA LYS A 514 -40.05 -12.76 24.12
C LYS A 514 -40.91 -11.50 23.92
N PRO A 515 -41.61 -11.04 24.96
CA PRO A 515 -42.39 -9.81 24.86
C PRO A 515 -41.48 -8.60 24.60
N LEU A 516 -42.00 -7.61 23.89
CA LEU A 516 -41.32 -6.34 23.69
C LEU A 516 -41.39 -5.49 24.98
N PRO A 517 -40.40 -4.62 25.26
CA PRO A 517 -40.45 -3.73 26.41
C PRO A 517 -41.71 -2.85 26.37
N ALA A 518 -42.40 -2.67 27.50
CA ALA A 518 -43.63 -1.87 27.59
C ALA A 518 -43.48 -0.44 27.01
N ALA A 519 -42.30 0.16 27.19
CA ALA A 519 -41.92 1.45 26.62
C ALA A 519 -42.06 1.55 25.09
N VAL A 520 -42.08 0.42 24.36
CA VAL A 520 -42.37 0.39 22.92
C VAL A 520 -43.80 0.84 22.63
N PHE A 521 -44.74 0.47 23.49
CA PHE A 521 -46.18 0.67 23.29
C PHE A 521 -46.75 1.87 24.08
N GLU A 522 -46.06 2.31 25.14
CA GLU A 522 -46.38 3.54 25.89
C GLU A 522 -46.33 4.82 25.03
N ARG A 523 -45.79 4.70 23.82
CA ARG A 523 -45.75 5.72 22.78
C ARG A 523 -47.13 6.10 22.21
N ALA A 524 -48.14 5.26 22.38
CA ALA A 524 -49.47 5.45 21.78
C ALA A 524 -50.35 6.53 22.47
N ALA A 525 -49.88 7.15 23.56
CA ALA A 525 -50.68 8.10 24.35
C ALA A 525 -50.34 9.59 24.14
N GLN A 526 -49.35 9.94 23.30
CA GLN A 526 -49.05 11.35 23.00
C GLN A 526 -48.98 11.57 21.48
N PRO A 527 -49.87 12.39 20.89
CA PRO A 527 -49.76 12.75 19.48
C PRO A 527 -48.46 13.54 19.24
N PRO A 528 -47.86 13.46 18.04
CA PRO A 528 -46.70 14.27 17.72
C PRO A 528 -47.07 15.73 17.88
N THR A 529 -46.32 16.46 18.72
CA THR A 529 -46.39 17.92 18.78
C THR A 529 -46.12 18.44 17.38
N VAL A 530 -47.17 18.89 16.70
CA VAL A 530 -47.04 19.77 15.55
C VAL A 530 -46.18 20.93 16.05
N LYS A 531 -45.01 21.13 15.45
CA LYS A 531 -44.27 22.38 15.63
C LYS A 531 -45.25 23.48 15.27
N GLN A 532 -45.79 24.18 16.28
CA GLN A 532 -46.37 25.49 16.07
C GLN A 532 -45.25 26.33 15.47
N SER A 533 -45.32 26.53 14.16
CA SER A 533 -44.69 27.68 13.55
C SER A 533 -45.36 28.89 14.20
N LEU A 534 -44.68 29.50 15.16
CA LEU A 534 -44.95 30.87 15.53
C LEU A 534 -44.84 31.70 14.26
N THR A 535 -45.98 32.05 13.68
CA THR A 535 -46.08 33.13 12.71
C THR A 535 -45.76 34.42 13.45
N ALA A 536 -44.89 35.24 12.87
CA ALA A 536 -44.41 36.52 13.39
C ALA A 536 -45.49 37.63 13.42
N GLN A 537 -46.67 37.34 13.96
CA GLN A 537 -47.79 38.29 14.06
C GLN A 537 -48.47 38.37 15.43
N GLU A 538 -47.93 37.72 16.47
CA GLU A 538 -48.47 37.84 17.85
C GLU A 538 -47.44 38.36 18.87
N VAL A 539 -46.52 39.21 18.42
CA VAL A 539 -45.80 40.16 19.29
C VAL A 539 -45.80 41.52 18.59
N ALA A 540 -46.92 42.23 18.71
CA ALA A 540 -47.05 43.67 18.54
C ALA A 540 -48.01 44.19 19.61
#